data_AF-A0A2E3DQJ4-F1
#
_entry.id   AF-A0A2E3DQJ4-F1
#
_cell.length_a   1.000
_cell.length_b   1.000
_cell.length_c   1.000
_cell.angle_alpha   90.00
_cell.angle_beta   90.00
_cell.angle_gamma   90.00
#
_symmetry.space_group_name_H-M   'P 1'
#
loop_
_entity.id
_entity.type
_entity.pdbx_description
1 polymer ?
#
loop_
_entity_poly.entity_id
_entity_poly.type
_entity_poly.pdbx_seq_one_letter_code
_entity_poly.pdbx_strand_id
1 'polypeptide(L)'
;MDCWLVSKILKNTKGFTLVEVLVVLILLTLSFMVFLRALNTGKNVRANSEIRTVQAVLLNSIENEIRARKFDENSSSPWSSVIGKDSGESLVSQFDDIDDFHDYNVSSITEYPGFSYSVEVKYVSLEDGEFNLNPDPVVQTDFKCVTVTVSHAARPSITDMMIISSGL
;
A
#
# COMPACT_ATOMS: atom_id res chain seq x y z
N MET A 1 -35.33 51.17 35.95
CA MET A 1 -36.26 51.55 34.87
C MET A 1 -36.40 50.36 33.91
N ASP A 2 -36.69 49.17 34.44
CA ASP A 2 -36.23 47.91 33.80
C ASP A 2 -37.39 46.95 33.47
N CYS A 3 -38.62 47.30 33.90
CA CYS A 3 -39.83 46.51 33.63
C CYS A 3 -40.29 46.62 32.16
N TRP A 4 -39.95 47.71 31.48
CA TRP A 4 -40.40 47.97 30.11
C TRP A 4 -39.68 47.11 29.07
N LEU A 5 -38.42 46.75 29.31
CA LEU A 5 -37.62 45.88 28.43
C LEU A 5 -38.14 44.43 28.43
N VAL A 6 -38.49 43.90 29.60
CA VAL A 6 -39.03 42.54 29.74
C VAL A 6 -40.40 42.40 29.06
N SER A 7 -41.24 43.44 29.20
CA SER A 7 -42.58 43.47 28.57
C SER A 7 -42.53 43.42 27.04
N LYS A 8 -41.52 44.04 26.42
CA LYS A 8 -41.37 44.10 24.96
C LYS A 8 -40.95 42.76 24.35
N ILE A 9 -40.20 41.94 25.10
CA ILE A 9 -39.80 40.59 24.70
C ILE A 9 -41.02 39.63 24.74
N LEU A 10 -41.91 39.81 25.71
CA LEU A 10 -43.10 38.96 25.90
C LEU A 10 -44.28 39.28 24.96
N LYS A 11 -44.25 40.39 24.22
CA LYS A 11 -45.37 40.85 23.38
C LYS A 11 -45.39 40.32 21.95
N ASN A 12 -44.43 39.48 21.55
CA ASN A 12 -44.38 38.88 20.21
C ASN A 12 -44.48 37.35 20.27
N THR A 13 -45.52 36.82 20.90
CA THR A 13 -45.79 35.37 20.93
C THR A 13 -46.67 34.97 19.74
N LYS A 14 -46.12 35.07 18.53
CA LYS A 14 -46.70 34.35 17.38
C LYS A 14 -46.23 32.90 17.46
N GLY A 15 -47.16 31.95 17.56
CA GLY A 15 -46.87 30.52 17.53
C GLY A 15 -46.42 30.07 16.14
N PHE A 16 -45.73 28.93 16.08
CA PHE A 16 -45.35 28.30 14.81
C PHE A 16 -46.57 27.65 14.14
N THR A 17 -46.66 27.79 12.83
CA THR A 17 -47.66 27.03 12.06
C THR A 17 -47.20 25.60 11.87
N LEU A 18 -48.14 24.64 11.80
CA LEU A 18 -47.79 23.22 11.57
C LEU A 18 -47.04 23.02 10.24
N VAL A 19 -47.39 23.81 9.21
CA VAL A 19 -46.71 23.80 7.91
C VAL A 19 -45.26 24.28 8.03
N GLU A 20 -44.98 25.31 8.82
CA GLU A 20 -43.61 25.82 9.01
C GLU A 20 -42.71 24.76 9.66
N VAL A 21 -43.21 24.10 10.71
CA VAL A 21 -42.48 23.00 11.36
C VAL A 21 -42.28 21.83 10.39
N LEU A 22 -43.29 21.50 9.59
CA LEU A 22 -43.21 20.41 8.61
C LEU A 22 -42.17 20.69 7.52
N VAL A 23 -42.13 21.91 6.98
CA VAL A 23 -41.13 22.31 5.99
C VAL A 23 -39.72 22.28 6.59
N VAL A 24 -39.52 22.77 7.81
CA VAL A 24 -38.22 22.72 8.50
C VAL A 24 -37.75 21.29 8.71
N LEU A 25 -38.63 20.38 9.14
CA LEU A 25 -38.28 18.97 9.34
C LEU A 25 -37.89 18.28 8.01
N ILE A 26 -38.61 18.54 6.93
CA ILE A 26 -38.27 18.01 5.60
C ILE A 26 -36.88 18.51 5.17
N LEU A 27 -36.62 19.80 5.27
CA LEU A 27 -35.31 20.37 4.92
C LEU A 27 -34.18 19.83 5.80
N LEU A 28 -34.44 19.62 7.09
CA LEU A 28 -33.47 19.06 8.04
C LEU A 28 -33.11 17.61 7.68
N THR A 29 -34.09 16.76 7.38
CA THR A 29 -33.83 15.36 7.02
C THR A 29 -33.03 15.22 5.72
N LEU A 30 -33.33 16.03 4.71
CA LEU A 30 -32.58 16.06 3.45
C LEU A 30 -31.12 16.50 3.66
N SER A 31 -30.93 17.56 4.43
CA SER A 31 -29.60 18.08 4.77
C SER A 31 -28.77 17.03 5.54
N PHE A 32 -29.40 16.35 6.50
CA PHE A 32 -28.73 15.34 7.30
C PHE A 32 -28.34 14.10 6.50
N MET A 33 -29.14 13.70 5.50
CA MET A 33 -28.78 12.60 4.60
C MET A 33 -27.48 12.91 3.81
N VAL A 34 -27.38 14.11 3.23
CA VAL A 34 -26.17 14.52 2.49
C VAL A 34 -24.95 14.56 3.42
N PHE A 35 -25.15 15.06 4.64
CA PHE A 35 -24.10 15.09 5.65
C PHE A 35 -23.59 13.69 6.04
N LEU A 36 -24.48 12.73 6.31
CA LEU A 36 -24.07 11.35 6.63
C LEU A 36 -23.33 10.67 5.47
N ARG A 37 -23.73 10.95 4.22
CA ARG A 37 -22.98 10.47 3.04
C ARG A 37 -21.57 11.02 3.03
N ALA A 38 -21.39 12.32 3.27
CA ALA A 38 -20.07 12.93 3.34
C ALA A 38 -19.20 12.32 4.45
N LEU A 39 -19.77 12.06 5.64
CA LEU A 39 -19.05 11.39 6.73
C LEU A 39 -18.61 9.97 6.37
N ASN A 40 -19.47 9.18 5.72
CA ASN A 40 -19.12 7.82 5.30
C ASN A 40 -18.04 7.82 4.22
N THR A 41 -18.11 8.75 3.26
CA THR A 41 -17.04 8.92 2.26
C THR A 41 -15.71 9.29 2.94
N GLY A 42 -15.71 10.23 3.89
CA GLY A 42 -14.51 10.62 4.63
C GLY A 42 -13.87 9.45 5.39
N LYS A 43 -14.69 8.60 6.03
CA LYS A 43 -14.22 7.38 6.71
C LYS A 43 -13.54 6.41 5.74
N ASN A 44 -14.18 6.15 4.59
CA ASN A 44 -13.64 5.23 3.59
C ASN A 44 -12.33 5.73 2.98
N VAL A 45 -12.25 7.03 2.67
CA VAL A 45 -11.02 7.65 2.16
C VAL A 45 -9.90 7.50 3.19
N ARG A 46 -10.16 7.80 4.46
CA ARG A 46 -9.16 7.65 5.54
C ARG A 46 -8.65 6.22 5.66
N ALA A 47 -9.55 5.23 5.73
CA ALA A 47 -9.17 3.82 5.85
C ALA A 47 -8.37 3.34 4.63
N ASN A 48 -8.74 3.77 3.43
CA ASN A 48 -8.00 3.43 2.22
C ASN A 48 -6.61 4.06 2.17
N SER A 49 -6.48 5.31 2.63
CA SER A 49 -5.18 5.99 2.72
C SER A 49 -4.25 5.32 3.73
N GLU A 50 -4.79 4.82 4.83
CA GLU A 50 -4.03 4.05 5.81
C GLU A 50 -3.47 2.76 5.20
N ILE A 51 -4.32 1.94 4.55
CA ILE A 51 -3.88 0.71 3.87
C ILE A 51 -2.78 1.01 2.84
N ARG A 52 -2.98 2.04 1.99
CA ARG A 52 -2.00 2.45 0.97
C ARG A 52 -0.66 2.83 1.59
N THR A 53 -0.69 3.51 2.74
CA THR A 53 0.52 3.96 3.44
C THR A 53 1.26 2.76 4.00
N VAL A 54 0.55 1.82 4.62
CA VAL A 54 1.15 0.57 5.14
C VAL A 54 1.73 -0.28 4.00
N GLN A 55 1.02 -0.45 2.88
CA GLN A 55 1.56 -1.15 1.71
C GLN A 55 2.89 -0.54 1.23
N ALA A 56 2.97 0.80 1.17
CA ALA A 56 4.18 1.50 0.74
C ALA A 56 5.35 1.34 1.74
N VAL A 57 5.07 1.41 3.04
CA VAL A 57 6.08 1.20 4.08
C VAL A 57 6.61 -0.24 4.04
N LEU A 58 5.72 -1.22 3.92
CA LEU A 58 6.10 -2.64 3.81
C LEU A 58 6.93 -2.89 2.55
N LEU A 59 6.48 -2.38 1.41
CA LEU A 59 7.19 -2.50 0.14
C LEU A 59 8.60 -1.94 0.25
N ASN A 60 8.76 -0.73 0.78
CA ASN A 60 10.08 -0.13 0.95
C ASN A 60 10.95 -0.89 1.94
N SER A 61 10.36 -1.43 3.03
CA SER A 61 11.08 -2.25 4.00
C SER A 61 11.62 -3.53 3.37
N ILE A 62 10.79 -4.24 2.60
CA ILE A 62 11.17 -5.49 1.91
C ILE A 62 12.26 -5.20 0.86
N GLU A 63 12.10 -4.14 0.08
CA GLU A 63 13.14 -3.75 -0.87
C GLU A 63 14.47 -3.41 -0.20
N ASN A 64 14.45 -2.69 0.93
CA ASN A 64 15.67 -2.40 1.68
C ASN A 64 16.32 -3.67 2.20
N GLU A 65 15.52 -4.64 2.65
CA GLU A 65 16.04 -5.93 3.08
C GLU A 65 16.72 -6.68 1.93
N ILE A 66 16.10 -6.73 0.75
CA ILE A 66 16.68 -7.39 -0.43
C ILE A 66 17.94 -6.65 -0.90
N ARG A 67 17.93 -5.32 -0.93
CA ARG A 67 19.11 -4.50 -1.30
C ARG A 67 20.29 -4.67 -0.34
N ALA A 68 20.05 -5.11 0.89
CA ALA A 68 21.10 -5.33 1.87
C ALA A 68 21.79 -6.70 1.73
N ARG A 69 21.26 -7.58 0.87
CA ARG A 69 21.86 -8.90 0.61
C ARG A 69 22.91 -8.81 -0.48
N LYS A 70 23.73 -9.86 -0.58
CA LYS A 70 24.71 -9.96 -1.65
C LYS A 70 24.02 -10.12 -2.99
N PHE A 71 24.73 -9.79 -4.07
CA PHE A 71 24.19 -10.01 -5.40
C PHE A 71 23.93 -11.48 -5.70
N ASP A 72 24.84 -12.36 -5.27
CA ASP A 72 24.90 -13.78 -5.58
C ASP A 72 25.80 -14.46 -4.53
N GLU A 73 25.70 -15.79 -4.44
CA GLU A 73 26.66 -16.66 -3.75
C GLU A 73 28.12 -16.39 -4.13
N ASN A 74 28.34 -16.16 -5.43
CA ASN A 74 29.67 -15.89 -5.95
C ASN A 74 30.03 -14.42 -5.75
N SER A 75 31.28 -14.14 -5.35
CA SER A 75 31.78 -12.76 -5.26
C SER A 75 32.19 -12.16 -6.60
N SER A 76 32.21 -12.97 -7.67
CA SER A 76 32.55 -12.56 -9.03
C SER A 76 31.94 -13.54 -10.04
N SER A 77 31.71 -13.08 -11.26
CA SER A 77 31.28 -13.92 -12.38
C SER A 77 32.17 -15.17 -12.54
N PRO A 78 31.61 -16.36 -12.84
CA PRO A 78 30.21 -16.62 -13.19
C PRO A 78 29.25 -16.64 -11.99
N TRP A 79 28.07 -16.07 -12.17
CA TRP A 79 26.98 -16.03 -11.18
C TRP A 79 26.26 -17.38 -11.05
N SER A 80 25.31 -17.52 -10.13
CA SER A 80 24.50 -18.72 -9.96
C SER A 80 23.67 -19.00 -11.24
N SER A 81 23.57 -20.27 -11.66
CA SER A 81 22.80 -20.64 -12.88
C SER A 81 21.33 -20.93 -12.57
N VAL A 82 21.05 -21.22 -11.32
CA VAL A 82 19.74 -21.52 -10.79
C VAL A 82 19.38 -20.36 -9.88
N ILE A 83 18.29 -19.67 -10.20
CA ILE A 83 17.70 -18.66 -9.35
C ILE A 83 16.79 -19.37 -8.34
N GLY A 84 16.93 -19.03 -7.06
CA GLY A 84 16.07 -19.53 -6.00
C GLY A 84 16.87 -19.95 -4.77
N LYS A 85 16.13 -20.44 -3.78
CA LYS A 85 16.67 -20.80 -2.46
C LYS A 85 17.61 -21.98 -2.54
N ASP A 86 18.69 -21.86 -1.80
CA ASP A 86 19.65 -22.93 -1.62
C ASP A 86 19.19 -24.02 -0.64
N SER A 87 19.89 -25.16 -0.70
CA SER A 87 19.54 -26.33 0.10
C SER A 87 19.72 -26.07 1.60
N GLY A 88 18.59 -25.97 2.31
CA GLY A 88 18.56 -25.71 3.75
C GLY A 88 18.00 -24.35 4.11
N GLU A 89 17.63 -23.56 3.11
CA GLU A 89 17.07 -22.24 3.30
C GLU A 89 15.55 -22.25 3.15
N SER A 90 14.87 -21.80 4.20
CA SER A 90 13.41 -21.72 4.22
C SER A 90 12.92 -20.44 4.89
N LEU A 91 13.78 -19.79 5.69
CA LEU A 91 13.48 -18.58 6.41
C LEU A 91 14.29 -17.42 5.85
N VAL A 92 13.72 -16.22 5.89
CA VAL A 92 14.35 -14.96 5.42
C VAL A 92 15.70 -14.67 6.09
N SER A 93 15.89 -15.16 7.32
CA SER A 93 17.15 -15.02 8.05
C SER A 93 18.27 -15.91 7.53
N GLN A 94 17.95 -16.91 6.72
CA GLN A 94 18.91 -17.84 6.13
C GLN A 94 19.35 -17.35 4.75
N PHE A 95 18.43 -16.73 4.00
CA PHE A 95 18.75 -16.12 2.72
C PHE A 95 19.97 -15.22 2.90
N ASP A 96 20.94 -15.30 2.02
CA ASP A 96 22.18 -14.54 2.15
C ASP A 96 22.50 -13.71 0.90
N ASP A 97 21.82 -14.02 -0.21
CA ASP A 97 21.85 -13.28 -1.46
C ASP A 97 20.43 -12.87 -1.94
N ILE A 98 20.37 -12.32 -3.15
CA ILE A 98 19.13 -11.74 -3.70
C ILE A 98 18.24 -12.83 -4.32
N ASP A 99 18.80 -13.86 -4.95
CA ASP A 99 18.03 -14.88 -5.66
C ASP A 99 17.28 -15.84 -4.75
N ASP A 100 17.67 -15.97 -3.48
CA ASP A 100 16.89 -16.68 -2.46
C ASP A 100 15.44 -16.16 -2.32
N PHE A 101 15.25 -14.86 -2.60
CA PHE A 101 13.93 -14.24 -2.56
C PHE A 101 13.05 -14.61 -3.76
N HIS A 102 13.57 -15.30 -4.78
CA HIS A 102 12.75 -15.77 -5.89
C HIS A 102 11.64 -16.70 -5.40
N ASP A 103 10.42 -16.43 -5.90
CA ASP A 103 9.18 -17.08 -5.50
C ASP A 103 8.90 -17.06 -3.98
N TYR A 104 9.57 -16.17 -3.23
CA TYR A 104 9.29 -16.02 -1.82
C TYR A 104 7.98 -15.26 -1.63
N ASN A 105 7.07 -15.83 -0.85
CA ASN A 105 5.83 -15.18 -0.51
C ASN A 105 5.47 -15.38 0.96
N VAL A 106 4.74 -14.41 1.50
CA VAL A 106 4.20 -14.43 2.86
C VAL A 106 2.72 -14.12 2.76
N SER A 107 1.89 -15.06 3.21
CA SER A 107 0.43 -14.95 3.15
C SER A 107 -0.16 -14.03 4.21
N SER A 108 0.54 -13.82 5.33
CA SER A 108 0.16 -12.86 6.37
C SER A 108 1.39 -12.37 7.14
N ILE A 109 1.52 -11.06 7.29
CA ILE A 109 2.56 -10.43 8.10
C ILE A 109 2.07 -10.34 9.55
N THR A 110 2.90 -10.72 10.52
CA THR A 110 2.53 -10.79 11.95
C THR A 110 2.14 -9.42 12.52
N GLU A 111 2.90 -8.38 12.19
CA GLU A 111 2.68 -7.00 12.64
C GLU A 111 1.51 -6.33 11.93
N TYR A 112 1.18 -6.79 10.72
CA TYR A 112 0.14 -6.25 9.85
C TYR A 112 -0.76 -7.37 9.32
N PRO A 113 -1.63 -7.95 10.17
CA PRO A 113 -2.51 -9.05 9.76
C PRO A 113 -3.41 -8.60 8.61
N GLY A 114 -3.49 -9.41 7.54
CA GLY A 114 -4.25 -9.10 6.34
C GLY A 114 -3.44 -8.47 5.19
N PHE A 115 -2.16 -8.16 5.43
CA PHE A 115 -1.20 -7.84 4.37
C PHE A 115 -0.38 -9.08 4.04
N SER A 116 -0.13 -9.26 2.75
CA SER A 116 0.69 -10.34 2.20
C SER A 116 1.68 -9.74 1.19
N TYR A 117 2.77 -10.43 0.91
CA TYR A 117 3.68 -10.01 -0.15
C TYR A 117 4.28 -11.18 -0.91
N SER A 118 4.75 -10.90 -2.11
CA SER A 118 5.49 -11.84 -2.94
C SER A 118 6.66 -11.12 -3.60
N VAL A 119 7.73 -11.88 -3.83
CA VAL A 119 8.95 -11.41 -4.49
C VAL A 119 9.27 -12.33 -5.65
N GLU A 120 9.61 -11.74 -6.78
CA GLU A 120 10.09 -12.42 -7.97
C GLU A 120 11.44 -11.81 -8.37
N VAL A 121 12.42 -12.67 -8.62
CA VAL A 121 13.77 -12.28 -9.04
C VAL A 121 14.08 -12.89 -10.39
N LYS A 122 14.68 -12.12 -11.30
CA LYS A 122 15.07 -12.60 -12.63
C LYS A 122 16.34 -11.91 -13.12
N TYR A 123 17.15 -12.60 -13.90
CA TYR A 123 18.24 -11.95 -14.63
C TYR A 123 17.69 -11.03 -15.72
N VAL A 124 18.38 -9.92 -15.94
CA VAL A 124 18.05 -8.95 -17.00
C VAL A 124 19.28 -8.59 -17.79
N SER A 125 19.17 -8.49 -19.11
CA SER A 125 20.25 -8.02 -19.97
C SER A 125 20.12 -6.51 -20.21
N LEU A 126 21.27 -5.85 -20.42
CA LEU A 126 21.32 -4.47 -20.88
C LEU A 126 21.73 -4.49 -22.36
N GLU A 127 20.80 -4.12 -23.24
CA GLU A 127 20.96 -4.14 -24.69
C GLU A 127 20.73 -2.72 -25.21
N ASP A 128 21.72 -2.14 -25.92
CA ASP A 128 21.65 -0.79 -26.48
C ASP A 128 21.20 0.32 -25.50
N GLY A 129 21.51 0.16 -24.21
CA GLY A 129 21.16 1.11 -23.15
C GLY A 129 19.75 0.94 -22.57
N GLU A 130 19.01 -0.09 -22.98
CA GLU A 130 17.70 -0.45 -22.44
C GLU A 130 17.77 -1.82 -21.73
N PHE A 131 17.08 -1.94 -20.59
CA PHE A 131 17.02 -3.21 -19.86
C PHE A 131 15.98 -4.13 -20.49
N ASN A 132 16.43 -5.29 -20.97
CA ASN A 132 15.57 -6.37 -21.38
C ASN A 132 15.18 -7.18 -20.14
N LEU A 133 13.92 -7.02 -19.71
CA LEU A 133 13.37 -7.66 -18.52
C LEU A 133 13.07 -9.14 -18.69
N ASN A 134 13.11 -9.66 -19.91
CA ASN A 134 12.74 -11.03 -20.25
C ASN A 134 13.71 -11.57 -21.31
N PRO A 135 15.00 -11.73 -20.96
CA PRO A 135 15.99 -12.26 -21.90
C PRO A 135 15.64 -13.71 -22.30
N ASP A 136 15.75 -14.01 -23.60
CA ASP A 136 15.60 -15.35 -24.16
C ASP A 136 16.80 -15.66 -25.08
N PRO A 137 17.71 -16.58 -24.69
CA PRO A 137 17.69 -17.39 -23.47
C PRO A 137 17.96 -16.55 -22.20
N VAL A 138 17.53 -17.05 -21.04
CA VAL A 138 17.91 -16.46 -19.75
C VAL A 138 19.41 -16.71 -19.54
N VAL A 139 20.21 -15.66 -19.68
CA VAL A 139 21.66 -15.68 -19.47
C VAL A 139 21.97 -15.00 -18.13
N GLN A 140 22.98 -15.52 -17.43
CA GLN A 140 23.55 -14.85 -16.26
C GLN A 140 24.13 -13.51 -16.66
N THR A 141 23.68 -12.45 -16.02
CA THR A 141 24.14 -11.09 -16.25
C THR A 141 24.51 -10.44 -14.94
N ASP A 142 25.21 -9.31 -15.02
CA ASP A 142 25.55 -8.48 -13.86
C ASP A 142 24.34 -7.70 -13.32
N PHE A 143 23.11 -8.05 -13.72
CA PHE A 143 21.89 -7.38 -13.33
C PHE A 143 20.78 -8.37 -12.97
N LYS A 144 20.21 -8.21 -11.77
CA LYS A 144 19.01 -8.90 -11.32
C LYS A 144 17.87 -7.89 -11.18
N CYS A 145 16.71 -8.21 -11.73
CA CYS A 145 15.47 -7.47 -11.54
C CYS A 145 14.66 -8.14 -10.44
N VAL A 146 14.34 -7.37 -9.42
CA VAL A 146 13.52 -7.78 -8.29
C VAL A 146 12.17 -7.07 -8.40
N THR A 147 11.09 -7.86 -8.43
CA THR A 147 9.71 -7.37 -8.42
C THR A 147 9.07 -7.71 -7.08
N VAL A 148 8.70 -6.69 -6.31
CA VAL A 148 8.05 -6.84 -5.00
C VAL A 148 6.59 -6.44 -5.13
N THR A 149 5.68 -7.31 -4.70
CA THR A 149 4.24 -7.03 -4.71
C THR A 149 3.66 -7.18 -3.31
N VAL A 150 3.05 -6.11 -2.80
CA VAL A 150 2.34 -6.10 -1.51
C VAL A 150 0.84 -6.05 -1.75
N SER A 151 0.14 -7.06 -1.23
CA SER A 151 -1.29 -7.28 -1.43
C SER A 151 -2.08 -7.11 -0.13
N HIS A 152 -3.34 -6.69 -0.27
CA HIS A 152 -4.29 -6.56 0.83
C HIS A 152 -5.70 -6.86 0.34
N ALA A 153 -6.52 -7.59 1.09
CA ALA A 153 -7.82 -8.06 0.61
C ALA A 153 -8.79 -6.95 0.15
N ALA A 154 -8.74 -5.77 0.79
CA ALA A 154 -9.69 -4.69 0.51
C ALA A 154 -9.29 -3.76 -0.66
N ARG A 155 -8.04 -3.80 -1.14
CA ARG A 155 -7.46 -2.84 -2.10
C ARG A 155 -6.58 -3.56 -3.14
N PRO A 156 -6.39 -2.99 -4.33
CA PRO A 156 -5.41 -3.52 -5.28
C PRO A 156 -4.01 -3.56 -4.67
N SER A 157 -3.22 -4.56 -5.10
CA SER A 157 -1.83 -4.69 -4.72
C SER A 157 -0.99 -3.53 -5.27
N ILE A 158 0.09 -3.20 -4.57
CA ILE A 158 1.13 -2.31 -5.08
C ILE A 158 2.29 -3.19 -5.49
N THR A 159 2.81 -2.96 -6.69
CA THR A 159 4.00 -3.62 -7.22
C THR A 159 5.05 -2.56 -7.50
N ASP A 160 6.29 -2.84 -7.14
CA ASP A 160 7.45 -2.05 -7.54
C ASP A 160 8.55 -2.99 -8.06
N MET A 161 9.39 -2.45 -8.94
CA MET A 161 10.45 -3.18 -9.62
C MET A 161 11.75 -2.40 -9.48
N MET A 162 12.78 -3.08 -8.99
CA MET A 162 14.12 -2.53 -8.90
C MET A 162 15.13 -3.42 -9.64
N ILE A 163 16.09 -2.78 -10.31
CA ILE A 163 17.22 -3.46 -10.94
C ILE A 163 18.43 -3.24 -10.05
N ILE A 164 19.07 -4.34 -9.67
CA ILE A 164 20.27 -4.37 -8.83
C ILE A 164 21.40 -4.89 -9.69
N SER A 165 22.52 -4.17 -9.71
CA SER A 165 23.75 -4.64 -10.36
C SER A 165 24.66 -5.37 -9.38
N SER A 166 25.55 -6.22 -9.88
CA SER A 166 26.55 -6.93 -9.08
C SER A 166 27.59 -6.03 -8.38
N GLY A 167 27.59 -4.73 -8.69
CA GLY A 167 28.65 -3.80 -8.31
C GLY A 167 29.85 -3.85 -9.27
N LEU A 168 30.76 -2.90 -9.07
CA LEU A 168 32.08 -2.82 -9.72
C LEU A 168 33.14 -3.47 -8.83
#